data_AF-A0A925QNT9-F1
#
_entry.id   AF-A0A925QNT9-F1
#
_cell.length_a   1.000
_cell.length_b   1.000
_cell.length_c   1.000
_cell.angle_alpha   90.00
_cell.angle_beta   90.00
_cell.angle_gamma   90.00
#
_symmetry.space_group_name_H-M   'P 1'
#
loop_
_entity.id
_entity.type
_entity.pdbx_description
1 polymer ?
#
loop_
_entity_poly.entity_id
_entity_poly.type
_entity_poly.pdbx_seq_one_letter_code
_entity_poly.pdbx_strand_id
1 'polypeptide(L)'
;MGTGAITQYVDVAQLVLYLFWIFFAGLIYYLVREGHREGYPMVTESGSGHIMGWPVPRPKTYLLASGAEVSVPNEKVSPQQLLAEPAHRWAGSPLEPTSANPMLDGVGPGSWADRADVPD
;
A
#
# COMPACT_ATOMS: atom_id res chain seq x y z
N MET A 1 29.83 12.68 41.48
CA MET A 1 29.08 12.69 40.20
C MET A 1 28.17 11.48 40.21
N GLY A 2 26.85 11.68 40.09
CA GLY A 2 25.90 10.56 40.06
C GLY A 2 26.11 9.70 38.82
N THR A 3 25.87 8.41 38.94
CA THR A 3 26.02 7.44 37.85
C THR A 3 25.15 7.85 36.66
N GLY A 4 25.74 7.97 35.47
CA GLY A 4 25.00 8.29 34.23
C GLY A 4 24.89 9.77 33.85
N ALA A 5 25.41 10.70 34.66
CA ALA A 5 25.50 12.12 34.27
C ALA A 5 26.62 12.36 33.24
N ILE A 6 26.33 13.11 32.17
CA ILE A 6 27.28 13.51 31.11
C ILE A 6 27.60 15.00 31.25
N THR A 7 26.59 15.84 31.46
CA THR A 7 26.75 17.27 31.82
C THR A 7 25.84 17.61 33.00
N GLN A 8 25.76 18.88 33.39
CA GLN A 8 24.83 19.34 34.44
C GLN A 8 23.35 19.09 34.10
N TYR A 9 23.00 18.99 32.80
CA TYR A 9 21.62 18.87 32.32
C TYR A 9 21.39 17.67 31.39
N VAL A 10 22.41 16.84 31.15
CA VAL A 10 22.34 15.70 30.23
C VAL A 10 22.80 14.43 30.94
N ASP A 11 21.99 13.39 30.85
CA ASP A 11 22.29 12.04 31.34
C ASP A 11 22.07 10.97 30.26
N VAL A 12 22.58 9.77 30.54
CA VAL A 12 22.49 8.62 29.62
C VAL A 12 21.05 8.20 29.34
N ALA A 13 20.15 8.26 30.33
CA ALA A 13 18.76 7.84 30.14
C ALA A 13 18.04 8.79 29.17
N GLN A 14 18.29 10.10 29.29
CA GLN A 14 17.77 11.10 28.35
C GLN A 14 18.24 10.85 26.92
N LEU A 15 19.53 10.55 26.71
CA LEU A 15 20.07 10.26 25.37
C LEU A 15 19.45 8.99 24.77
N VAL A 16 19.33 7.93 25.56
CA VAL A 16 18.70 6.67 25.11
C VAL A 16 17.24 6.88 24.75
N LEU A 17 16.50 7.71 25.51
CA LEU A 17 15.11 8.05 25.20
C LEU A 17 14.98 8.78 23.86
N TYR A 18 15.83 9.77 23.57
CA TYR A 18 15.80 10.45 22.27
C TYR A 18 16.23 9.54 21.12
N LEU A 19 17.23 8.68 21.35
CA LEU A 19 17.64 7.69 20.35
C LEU A 19 16.49 6.73 20.02
N PHE A 20 15.75 6.27 21.04
CA PHE A 20 14.55 5.46 20.86
C PHE A 20 13.51 6.17 19.99
N TRP A 21 13.22 7.46 20.24
CA TRP A 21 12.26 8.21 19.44
C TRP A 21 12.70 8.39 17.98
N ILE A 22 13.99 8.65 17.75
CA ILE A 22 14.55 8.72 16.39
C ILE A 22 14.41 7.37 15.68
N PHE A 23 14.78 6.29 16.34
CA PHE A 23 14.61 4.93 15.82
C PHE A 23 13.14 4.64 15.48
N PHE A 24 12.23 4.95 16.41
CA PHE A 24 10.81 4.66 16.25
C PHE A 24 10.18 5.47 15.11
N ALA A 25 10.54 6.76 14.97
CA ALA A 25 10.13 7.56 13.81
C ALA A 25 10.67 6.97 12.50
N GLY A 26 11.92 6.49 12.49
CA GLY A 26 12.50 5.77 11.35
C GLY A 26 11.77 4.46 11.03
N LEU A 27 11.34 3.72 12.05
CA LEU A 27 10.56 2.49 11.89
C LEU A 27 9.20 2.78 11.25
N ILE A 28 8.48 3.81 11.71
CA ILE A 28 7.21 4.24 11.10
C ILE A 28 7.43 4.59 9.64
N TYR A 29 8.45 5.41 9.34
CA TYR A 29 8.78 5.78 7.96
C TYR A 29 9.03 4.54 7.08
N TYR A 30 9.83 3.58 7.56
CA TYR A 30 10.13 2.35 6.85
C TYR A 30 8.88 1.50 6.60
N LEU A 31 8.06 1.27 7.62
CA LEU A 31 6.86 0.45 7.52
C LEU A 31 5.80 1.07 6.61
N VAL A 32 5.57 2.38 6.72
CA VAL A 32 4.64 3.08 5.84
C VAL A 32 5.14 2.98 4.40
N ARG A 33 6.43 3.19 4.14
CA ARG A 33 7.02 3.03 2.80
C ARG A 33 6.85 1.63 2.22
N GLU A 34 7.08 0.58 3.01
CA GLU A 34 6.88 -0.80 2.57
C GLU A 34 5.39 -1.10 2.33
N GLY A 35 4.49 -0.46 3.07
CA GLY A 35 3.04 -0.52 2.84
C GLY A 35 2.59 0.09 1.50
N HIS A 36 3.43 0.87 0.82
CA HIS A 36 3.14 1.47 -0.49
C HIS A 36 3.59 0.60 -1.68
N ARG A 37 3.93 -0.68 -1.49
CA ARG A 37 4.38 -1.56 -2.59
C ARG A 37 3.26 -2.08 -3.49
N GLU A 38 2.02 -2.07 -3.01
CA GLU A 38 0.85 -2.59 -3.73
C GLU A 38 -0.32 -1.60 -3.63
N GLY A 39 -1.12 -1.49 -4.68
CA GLY A 39 -2.27 -0.57 -4.72
C GLY A 39 -1.92 0.91 -4.87
N TYR A 40 -0.64 1.23 -5.11
CA TYR A 40 -0.17 2.58 -5.41
C TYR A 40 0.34 2.68 -6.85
N PRO A 41 0.15 3.83 -7.54
CA PRO A 41 -0.56 5.03 -7.06
C PRO A 41 -2.05 4.78 -6.84
N MET A 42 -2.62 5.45 -5.84
CA MET A 42 -4.06 5.40 -5.58
C MET A 42 -4.81 6.06 -6.72
N VAL A 43 -5.89 5.44 -7.18
CA VAL A 43 -6.74 5.94 -8.26
C VAL A 43 -7.89 6.75 -7.64
N THR A 44 -8.15 7.95 -8.17
CA THR A 44 -9.34 8.72 -7.79
C THR A 44 -10.59 8.13 -8.44
N GLU A 45 -11.76 8.37 -7.86
CA GLU A 45 -13.03 7.85 -8.38
C GLU A 45 -13.33 8.27 -9.83
N SER A 46 -12.89 9.46 -10.24
CA SER A 46 -12.99 9.92 -11.63
C SER A 46 -12.10 9.16 -12.61
N GLY A 47 -11.17 8.33 -12.12
CA GLY A 47 -10.13 7.65 -12.91
C GLY A 47 -9.07 8.57 -13.50
N SER A 48 -9.17 9.88 -13.31
CA SER A 48 -8.31 10.89 -13.94
C SER A 48 -7.13 11.35 -13.07
N GLY A 49 -7.17 11.07 -11.77
CA GLY A 49 -6.13 11.46 -10.81
C GLY A 49 -5.42 10.24 -10.22
N HIS A 50 -4.10 10.36 -10.10
CA HIS A 50 -3.26 9.40 -9.39
C HIS A 50 -2.62 10.07 -8.18
N ILE A 51 -2.77 9.48 -7.01
CA ILE A 51 -2.12 9.94 -5.77
C ILE A 51 -1.03 8.94 -5.41
N MET A 52 0.24 9.33 -5.60
CA MET A 52 1.37 8.42 -5.37
C MET A 52 1.56 7.99 -3.91
N GLY A 53 1.03 8.75 -2.95
CA GLY A 53 1.33 8.54 -1.54
C GLY A 53 2.76 8.93 -1.17
N TRP A 54 3.09 8.80 0.12
CA TRP A 54 4.43 9.05 0.63
C TRP A 54 4.64 8.24 1.92
N PRO A 55 5.78 7.56 2.09
CA PRO A 55 6.97 7.57 1.22
C PRO A 55 6.88 6.55 0.08
N VAL A 56 7.46 6.88 -1.08
CA VAL A 56 7.48 5.98 -2.25
C VAL A 56 8.64 4.96 -2.15
N PRO A 57 8.38 3.63 -2.15
CA PRO A 57 9.41 2.60 -2.19
C PRO A 57 10.05 2.52 -3.57
N ARG A 58 11.34 2.16 -3.62
CA ARG A 58 11.94 1.70 -4.88
C ARG A 58 11.46 0.28 -5.17
N PRO A 59 11.32 -0.12 -6.45
CA PRO A 59 11.02 -1.50 -6.81
C PRO A 59 11.99 -2.49 -6.16
N LYS A 60 11.43 -3.56 -5.61
CA LYS A 60 12.15 -4.74 -5.12
C LYS A 60 11.77 -5.92 -5.99
N THR A 61 12.76 -6.66 -6.45
CA THR A 61 12.58 -7.86 -7.28
C THR A 61 12.64 -9.11 -6.40
N TYR A 62 11.66 -9.98 -6.57
CA TYR A 62 11.58 -11.32 -5.99
C TYR A 62 11.95 -12.34 -7.06
N LEU A 63 12.91 -13.20 -6.75
CA LEU A 63 13.27 -14.34 -7.58
C LEU A 63 12.40 -15.53 -7.14
N LEU A 64 11.53 -16.00 -8.03
CA LEU A 64 10.62 -17.10 -7.73
C LEU A 64 11.30 -18.44 -8.00
N ALA A 65 10.81 -19.49 -7.33
CA ALA A 65 11.32 -20.85 -7.50
C ALA A 65 11.14 -21.39 -8.94
N SER A 66 10.16 -20.87 -9.69
CA SER A 66 9.94 -21.17 -11.11
C SER A 66 10.99 -20.56 -12.04
N GLY A 67 11.88 -19.72 -11.52
CA GLY A 67 12.84 -18.92 -12.31
C GLY A 67 12.26 -17.60 -12.84
N ALA A 68 10.99 -17.31 -12.57
CA ALA A 68 10.38 -16.02 -12.88
C ALA A 68 10.81 -14.93 -11.88
N GLU A 69 10.70 -13.67 -12.30
CA GLU A 69 10.96 -12.51 -11.44
C GLU A 69 9.71 -11.65 -11.28
N VAL A 70 9.48 -11.13 -10.08
CA VAL A 70 8.37 -10.20 -9.79
C VAL A 70 8.91 -8.96 -9.11
N SER A 71 8.69 -7.79 -9.70
CA SER A 71 9.12 -6.50 -9.15
C SER A 71 7.94 -5.68 -8.64
N VAL A 72 8.04 -5.14 -7.42
CA VAL A 72 7.00 -4.29 -6.80
C VAL A 72 7.58 -3.07 -6.07
N PRO A 73 6.97 -1.87 -6.15
CA PRO A 73 5.77 -1.55 -6.91
C PRO A 73 5.98 -1.69 -8.43
N ASN A 74 4.89 -1.92 -9.16
CA ASN A 74 4.83 -1.96 -10.61
C ASN A 74 3.64 -1.12 -11.11
N GLU A 75 3.60 -0.86 -12.41
CA GLU A 75 2.54 -0.06 -13.05
C GLU A 75 1.46 -0.95 -13.70
N LYS A 76 1.26 -2.19 -13.20
CA LYS A 76 0.30 -3.12 -13.79
C LYS A 76 -1.12 -2.64 -13.54
N VAL A 77 -1.81 -2.29 -14.62
CA VAL A 77 -3.25 -1.97 -14.60
C VAL A 77 -4.04 -3.22 -14.96
N SER A 78 -5.10 -3.50 -14.20
CA SER A 78 -6.01 -4.61 -14.52
C SER A 78 -6.69 -4.37 -15.88
N PRO A 79 -6.71 -5.36 -16.79
CA PRO A 79 -7.47 -5.27 -18.03
C PRO A 79 -8.96 -5.54 -17.83
N GLN A 80 -9.40 -5.89 -16.61
CA GLN A 80 -10.79 -6.21 -16.33
C GLN A 80 -11.70 -4.99 -16.54
N GLN A 81 -12.86 -5.20 -17.14
CA GLN A 81 -13.89 -4.18 -17.25
C GLN A 81 -14.81 -4.24 -16.03
N LEU A 82 -14.97 -3.12 -15.33
CA LEU A 82 -15.86 -3.01 -14.19
C LEU A 82 -17.33 -2.91 -14.66
N LEU A 83 -18.14 -3.94 -14.38
CA LEU A 83 -19.57 -3.99 -14.68
C LEU A 83 -20.41 -3.44 -13.51
N ALA A 84 -20.06 -2.24 -13.04
CA ALA A 84 -20.78 -1.55 -11.98
C ALA A 84 -20.71 -0.03 -12.15
N GLU A 85 -21.75 0.68 -11.72
CA GLU A 85 -21.85 2.14 -11.80
C GLU A 85 -22.19 2.75 -10.42
N PRO A 86 -21.79 4.01 -10.15
CA PRO A 86 -22.17 4.69 -8.91
C PRO A 86 -23.68 4.80 -8.77
N ALA A 87 -24.22 4.38 -7.61
CA ALA A 87 -25.64 4.54 -7.31
C ALA A 87 -26.10 6.01 -7.32
N HIS A 88 -25.18 6.93 -6.99
CA HIS A 88 -25.44 8.35 -6.82
C HIS A 88 -24.28 9.21 -7.35
N ARG A 89 -24.56 10.49 -7.67
CA ARG A 89 -23.61 11.43 -8.32
C ARG A 89 -22.71 12.18 -7.33
N TRP A 90 -22.17 11.49 -6.33
CA TRP A 90 -21.28 12.06 -5.32
C TRP A 90 -20.13 11.11 -5.01
N ALA A 91 -18.99 11.68 -4.62
CA ALA A 91 -17.79 10.89 -4.43
C ALA A 91 -17.93 9.95 -3.22
N GLY A 92 -17.47 8.71 -3.37
CA GLY A 92 -17.61 7.64 -2.38
C GLY A 92 -18.98 6.95 -2.39
N SER A 93 -19.80 7.18 -3.42
CA SER A 93 -21.03 6.39 -3.62
C SER A 93 -20.69 4.91 -3.72
N PRO A 94 -21.48 4.00 -3.13
CA PRO A 94 -21.40 2.59 -3.48
C PRO A 94 -21.68 2.40 -4.97
N LEU A 95 -21.13 1.32 -5.51
CA LEU A 95 -21.34 0.87 -6.89
C LEU A 95 -22.46 -0.18 -6.92
N GLU A 96 -23.34 -0.08 -7.91
CA GLU A 96 -24.37 -1.08 -8.22
C GLU A 96 -23.99 -1.85 -9.49
N PRO A 97 -24.10 -3.20 -9.50
CA PRO A 97 -23.87 -3.99 -10.69
C PRO A 97 -24.81 -3.57 -11.83
N THR A 98 -24.30 -3.54 -13.06
CA THR A 98 -25.09 -3.07 -14.21
C THR A 98 -25.84 -4.19 -14.94
N SER A 99 -25.47 -5.45 -14.74
CA SER A 99 -26.10 -6.57 -15.46
C SER A 99 -27.39 -7.06 -14.78
N ALA A 100 -28.17 -7.85 -15.53
CA ALA A 100 -29.34 -8.52 -15.00
C ALA A 100 -29.01 -9.65 -14.00
N ASN A 101 -27.79 -10.21 -14.05
CA ASN A 101 -27.35 -11.25 -13.12
C ASN A 101 -25.97 -10.91 -12.53
N PRO A 102 -25.94 -10.21 -11.38
CA PRO A 102 -24.71 -9.77 -10.72
C PRO A 102 -23.72 -10.90 -10.38
N MET A 103 -24.19 -12.15 -10.32
CA MET A 103 -23.33 -13.30 -10.01
C MET A 103 -22.29 -13.59 -11.10
N LEU A 104 -22.50 -13.08 -12.32
CA LEU A 104 -21.60 -13.27 -13.47
C LEU A 104 -20.69 -12.06 -13.73
N ASP A 105 -20.84 -10.98 -12.97
CA ASP A 105 -20.17 -9.70 -13.25
C ASP A 105 -18.77 -9.62 -12.64
N GLY A 106 -18.43 -10.50 -11.68
CA GLY A 106 -17.13 -10.47 -11.02
C GLY A 106 -16.90 -9.20 -10.18
N VAL A 107 -17.96 -8.57 -9.67
CA VAL A 107 -17.90 -7.34 -8.88
C VAL A 107 -18.20 -7.59 -7.40
N GLY A 108 -17.79 -6.65 -6.54
CA GLY A 108 -18.02 -6.72 -5.10
C GLY A 108 -17.45 -8.01 -4.48
N PRO A 109 -18.25 -8.80 -3.72
CA PRO A 109 -17.77 -10.05 -3.11
C PRO A 109 -17.47 -11.17 -4.13
N GLY A 110 -17.90 -11.03 -5.38
CA GLY A 110 -17.58 -11.97 -6.47
C GLY A 110 -16.31 -11.63 -7.25
N SER A 111 -15.57 -10.60 -6.82
CA SER A 111 -14.35 -10.15 -7.49
C SER A 111 -13.17 -11.12 -7.35
N TRP A 112 -12.24 -11.02 -8.29
CA TRP A 112 -11.04 -11.85 -8.35
C TRP A 112 -9.85 -11.01 -8.84
N ALA A 113 -8.63 -11.39 -8.43
CA ALA A 113 -7.41 -10.68 -8.81
C ALA A 113 -6.75 -11.30 -10.05
N ASP A 114 -6.11 -10.48 -10.89
CA ASP A 114 -5.37 -10.90 -12.09
C ASP A 114 -4.05 -11.63 -11.76
N ARG A 115 -4.18 -12.80 -11.13
CA ARG A 115 -3.08 -13.73 -10.87
C ARG A 115 -2.56 -14.31 -12.19
N ALA A 116 -1.33 -14.84 -12.15
CA ALA A 116 -0.77 -15.56 -13.29
C ALA A 116 -1.57 -16.85 -13.54
N ASP A 117 -1.85 -17.15 -14.81
CA ASP A 117 -2.53 -18.37 -15.23
C ASP A 117 -1.54 -19.55 -15.32
N VAL A 118 -0.97 -19.91 -14.18
CA VAL A 118 -0.01 -21.00 -14.00
C VAL A 118 -0.31 -21.73 -12.69
N PRO A 119 -0.03 -23.05 -12.59
CA PRO A 119 -0.11 -23.75 -11.31
C PRO A 119 0.94 -23.21 -10.32
N ASP A 120 0.64 -23.36 -9.02
CA ASP A 120 1.55 -23.01 -7.92
C ASP A 120 2.71 -24.02 -7.79
#